data_AF-A0A5N7WGN3-F1
#
_entry.id   AF-A0A5N7WGN3-F1
#
_cell.length_a   1.000
_cell.length_b   1.000
_cell.length_c   1.000
_cell.angle_alpha   90.00
_cell.angle_beta   90.00
_cell.angle_gamma   90.00
#
_symmetry.space_group_name_H-M   'P 1'
#
loop_
_entity.id
_entity.type
_entity.pdbx_description
1 polymer ?
#
loop_
_entity_poly.entity_id
_entity_poly.type
_entity_poly.pdbx_seq_one_letter_code
_entity_poly.pdbx_strand_id
1 'polypeptide(L)'
;MNPKTPKGSKTSEPTPTPTSKPEAKNDPWYSKVVAKTGNVVSGGAALLVRTSAMGGMQAIVTKVATAAVEEANQAAKTAYVSTQGDVIGFPNEKRRKKRG
;
A
#
# COMPACT_ATOMS: atom_id res chain seq x y z
N MET A 1 59.71 32.99 1.05
CA MET A 1 58.56 32.05 0.99
C MET A 1 57.79 32.18 2.28
N ASN A 2 56.62 32.81 2.20
CA ASN A 2 55.45 32.71 3.09
C ASN A 2 54.25 33.22 2.26
N PRO A 3 53.02 32.74 2.53
CA PRO A 3 51.93 32.65 1.54
C PRO A 3 51.16 33.97 1.26
N LYS A 4 50.51 33.96 0.08
CA LYS A 4 49.67 35.01 -0.52
C LYS A 4 48.56 35.55 0.40
N THR A 5 48.36 36.87 0.36
CA THR A 5 47.14 37.63 0.72
C THR A 5 46.27 37.92 -0.54
N PRO A 6 45.14 38.65 -0.50
CA PRO A 6 43.88 38.47 0.25
C PRO A 6 42.60 38.71 -0.64
N LYS A 7 41.40 38.70 0.00
CA LYS A 7 40.19 39.52 -0.30
C LYS A 7 39.04 38.90 -1.16
N GLY A 8 37.83 38.90 -0.58
CA GLY A 8 36.54 38.67 -1.23
C GLY A 8 35.46 38.33 -0.20
N SER A 9 34.89 39.33 0.48
CA SER A 9 33.55 39.89 0.21
C SER A 9 32.39 39.01 0.70
N LYS A 10 31.66 39.53 1.70
CA LYS A 10 30.42 39.00 2.27
C LYS A 10 29.40 38.69 1.17
N THR A 11 28.97 37.44 1.06
CA THR A 11 27.66 37.08 0.52
C THR A 11 26.96 36.28 1.60
N SER A 12 25.95 36.89 2.19
CA SER A 12 24.95 36.27 3.07
C SER A 12 24.35 35.06 2.36
N GLU A 13 24.72 33.86 2.81
CA GLU A 13 24.06 32.62 2.40
C GLU A 13 22.65 32.62 3.01
N PRO A 14 21.58 32.48 2.20
CA PRO A 14 20.23 32.43 2.73
C PRO A 14 20.10 31.17 3.56
N THR A 15 19.65 31.33 4.81
CA THR A 15 19.09 30.28 5.65
C THR A 15 18.33 29.28 4.77
N PRO A 16 18.71 27.99 4.70
CA PRO A 16 17.86 27.01 4.05
C PRO A 16 16.59 26.91 4.89
N THR A 17 15.54 27.60 4.43
CA THR A 17 14.17 27.34 4.83
C THR A 17 13.97 25.83 4.83
N PRO A 18 13.39 25.21 5.86
CA PRO A 18 13.04 23.80 5.83
C PRO A 18 11.97 23.62 4.76
N THR A 19 12.39 23.45 3.50
CA THR A 19 11.56 22.89 2.45
C THR A 19 11.23 21.51 2.97
N SER A 20 10.03 21.36 3.53
CA SER A 20 9.45 20.09 3.93
C SER A 20 9.45 19.20 2.70
N LYS A 21 10.55 18.47 2.51
CA LYS A 21 10.66 17.35 1.60
C LYS A 21 9.43 16.50 1.90
N PRO A 22 8.57 16.15 0.93
CA PRO A 22 7.55 15.16 1.21
C PRO A 22 8.30 13.97 1.77
N GLU A 23 8.04 13.61 3.03
CA GLU A 23 8.60 12.41 3.62
C GLU A 23 8.20 11.30 2.68
N ALA A 24 9.14 10.87 1.84
CA ALA A 24 8.94 9.76 0.94
C ALA A 24 8.63 8.60 1.89
N LYS A 25 7.35 8.22 1.98
CA LYS A 25 6.91 7.08 2.78
C LYS A 25 7.85 5.96 2.40
N ASN A 26 8.72 5.59 3.34
CA ASN A 26 9.73 4.57 3.11
C ASN A 26 8.97 3.28 2.87
N ASP A 27 8.78 2.92 1.61
CA ASP A 27 8.11 1.68 1.26
C ASP A 27 8.93 0.54 1.86
N PRO A 28 8.33 -0.27 2.77
CA PRO A 28 9.02 -1.36 3.42
C PRO A 28 9.71 -2.30 2.43
N TRP A 29 9.22 -2.44 1.20
CA TRP A 29 9.82 -3.29 0.16
C TRP A 29 11.24 -2.89 -0.25
N TYR A 30 11.59 -1.62 -0.10
CA TYR A 30 12.90 -1.07 -0.46
C TYR A 30 13.81 -0.81 0.76
N SER A 31 13.29 -1.06 1.97
CA SER A 31 14.07 -0.90 3.20
C SER A 31 15.19 -1.95 3.30
N LYS A 32 16.20 -1.69 4.14
CA LYS A 32 17.37 -2.55 4.30
C LYS A 32 16.97 -3.98 4.71
N VAL A 33 17.58 -4.98 4.08
CA VAL A 33 17.44 -6.41 4.41
C VAL A 33 18.79 -7.11 4.35
N VAL A 34 18.91 -8.20 5.10
CA VAL A 34 20.08 -9.07 5.04
C VAL A 34 19.89 -10.08 3.91
N ALA A 35 20.78 -10.06 2.92
CA ALA A 35 20.82 -11.05 1.85
C ALA A 35 21.30 -12.41 2.37
N LYS A 36 21.05 -13.48 1.60
CA LYS A 36 21.51 -14.84 1.96
C LYS A 36 23.04 -14.94 2.14
N THR A 37 23.79 -14.05 1.50
CA THR A 37 25.25 -13.93 1.61
C THR A 37 25.72 -13.19 2.87
N GLY A 38 24.81 -12.72 3.72
CA GLY A 38 25.11 -11.95 4.95
C GLY A 38 25.24 -10.44 4.73
N ASN A 39 25.26 -9.97 3.47
CA ASN A 39 25.37 -8.55 3.15
C ASN A 39 24.04 -7.82 3.36
N VAL A 40 24.08 -6.62 3.93
CA VAL A 40 22.91 -5.74 4.02
C VAL A 40 22.71 -5.01 2.69
N VAL A 41 21.53 -5.19 2.08
CA VAL A 41 21.15 -4.56 0.81
C VAL A 41 19.91 -3.68 0.98
N SER A 42 19.78 -2.63 0.18
CA SER A 42 18.64 -1.70 0.18
C SER A 42 18.14 -1.42 -1.25
N GLY A 43 17.00 -0.74 -1.37
CA GLY A 43 16.45 -0.35 -2.68
C GLY A 43 16.00 -1.57 -3.50
N GLY A 44 16.27 -1.57 -4.79
CA GLY A 44 15.86 -2.65 -5.70
C GLY A 44 16.45 -4.02 -5.33
N ALA A 45 17.66 -4.06 -4.78
CA ALA A 45 18.24 -5.31 -4.29
C ALA A 45 17.48 -5.89 -3.09
N ALA A 46 16.94 -5.03 -2.22
CA ALA A 46 16.11 -5.48 -1.11
C ALA A 46 14.77 -6.07 -1.58
N LEU A 47 14.17 -5.48 -2.62
CA LEU A 47 12.99 -6.04 -3.28
C LEU A 47 13.27 -7.45 -3.82
N LEU A 48 14.41 -7.64 -4.51
CA LEU A 48 14.78 -8.95 -5.06
C LEU A 48 15.04 -9.99 -3.95
N VAL A 49 15.70 -9.60 -2.86
CA VAL A 49 15.92 -10.49 -1.72
C VAL A 49 14.60 -10.90 -1.07
N ARG A 50 13.68 -9.94 -0.85
CA ARG A 50 12.35 -10.21 -0.28
C ARG A 50 11.53 -11.12 -1.19
N THR A 51 11.46 -10.80 -2.48
CA THR A 51 10.70 -11.61 -3.45
C THR A 51 11.27 -13.02 -3.56
N SER A 52 12.59 -13.18 -3.55
CA SER A 52 13.25 -14.49 -3.49
C SER A 52 12.91 -15.25 -2.20
N ALA A 53 12.92 -14.58 -1.04
CA ALA A 53 12.57 -15.19 0.24
C ALA A 53 11.11 -15.67 0.29
N MET A 54 10.21 -15.02 -0.45
CA MET A 54 8.79 -15.41 -0.55
C MET A 54 8.50 -16.50 -1.59
N GLY A 55 9.53 -17.05 -2.26
CA GLY A 55 9.37 -18.07 -3.31
C GLY A 55 9.23 -17.52 -4.73
N GLY A 56 9.60 -16.25 -4.94
CA GLY A 56 9.51 -15.56 -6.23
C GLY A 56 8.21 -14.78 -6.42
N MET A 57 8.14 -14.00 -7.49
CA MET A 57 6.98 -13.14 -7.77
C MET A 57 5.71 -13.93 -8.02
N GLN A 58 5.82 -15.11 -8.66
CA GLN A 58 4.66 -15.97 -8.93
C GLN A 58 3.95 -16.39 -7.64
N ALA A 59 4.71 -16.81 -6.62
CA ALA A 59 4.15 -17.20 -5.32
C ALA A 59 3.44 -16.04 -4.62
N ILE A 60 3.97 -14.81 -4.75
CA ILE A 60 3.34 -13.61 -4.21
C ILE A 60 2.00 -13.36 -4.91
N VAL A 61 2.00 -13.36 -6.25
CA VAL A 61 0.78 -13.14 -7.04
C VAL A 61 -0.28 -14.19 -6.74
N THR A 62 0.10 -15.47 -6.65
CA THR A 62 -0.84 -16.54 -6.29
C THR A 62 -1.43 -16.34 -4.89
N LYS A 63 -0.63 -15.93 -3.90
CA LYS A 63 -1.12 -15.62 -2.55
C LYS A 63 -2.09 -14.43 -2.53
N VAL A 64 -1.79 -13.38 -3.29
CA VAL A 64 -2.67 -12.21 -3.39
C VAL A 64 -3.97 -12.57 -4.10
N ALA A 65 -3.89 -13.32 -5.20
CA ALA A 65 -5.07 -13.76 -5.94
C ALA A 65 -5.97 -14.67 -5.10
N THR A 66 -5.38 -15.62 -4.37
CA THR A 66 -6.14 -16.51 -3.47
C THR A 66 -6.81 -15.74 -2.33
N ALA A 67 -6.09 -14.82 -1.68
CA ALA A 67 -6.66 -13.94 -0.66
C ALA A 67 -7.81 -13.09 -1.20
N ALA A 68 -7.67 -12.51 -2.40
CA ALA A 68 -8.71 -11.70 -3.03
C ALA A 68 -9.97 -12.54 -3.37
N VAL A 69 -9.79 -13.77 -3.84
CA VAL A 69 -10.90 -14.70 -4.10
C VAL A 69 -11.59 -15.11 -2.81
N GLU A 70 -10.84 -15.35 -1.73
CA GLU A 70 -11.40 -15.65 -0.41
C GLU A 70 -12.22 -14.48 0.14
N GLU A 71 -11.71 -13.26 0.04
CA GLU A 71 -12.42 -12.04 0.44
C GLU A 71 -13.70 -11.83 -0.38
N ALA A 72 -13.63 -11.99 -1.70
CA ALA A 72 -14.80 -11.92 -2.58
C ALA A 72 -15.84 -13.00 -2.23
N ASN A 73 -15.40 -14.23 -1.93
CA ASN A 73 -16.29 -15.31 -1.51
C ASN A 73 -16.94 -15.04 -0.15
N GLN A 74 -16.23 -14.42 0.80
CA GLN A 74 -16.81 -14.00 2.07
C GLN A 74 -17.86 -12.91 1.86
N ALA A 75 -17.55 -11.88 1.07
CA ALA A 75 -18.48 -10.81 0.73
C ALA A 75 -19.74 -11.33 0.01
N ALA A 76 -19.58 -12.29 -0.91
CA ALA A 76 -20.71 -12.93 -1.58
C ALA A 76 -21.59 -13.73 -0.63
N LYS A 77 -20.97 -14.47 0.33
CA LYS A 77 -21.71 -15.20 1.36
C LYS A 77 -22.48 -14.25 2.28
N THR A 78 -21.88 -13.15 2.71
CA THR A 78 -22.57 -12.17 3.56
C THR A 78 -23.72 -11.50 2.80
N ALA A 79 -23.52 -11.15 1.52
CA ALA A 79 -24.58 -10.62 0.68
C ALA A 79 -25.73 -11.62 0.52
N TYR A 80 -25.42 -12.88 0.22
CA TYR A 80 -26.43 -13.94 0.09
C TYR A 80 -27.23 -14.16 1.38
N VAL A 81 -26.57 -14.22 2.53
CA VAL A 81 -27.26 -14.36 3.82
C VAL A 81 -28.12 -13.13 4.12
N SER A 82 -27.66 -11.92 3.75
CA SER A 82 -28.43 -10.69 3.93
C SER A 82 -29.68 -10.63 3.03
N THR A 83 -29.65 -11.24 1.84
CA THR A 83 -30.77 -11.24 0.90
C THR A 83 -31.76 -12.38 1.11
N GLN A 84 -31.37 -13.45 1.81
CA GLN A 84 -32.28 -14.54 2.19
C GLN A 84 -33.40 -14.11 3.16
N GLY A 85 -33.29 -12.94 3.81
CA GLY A 85 -34.35 -12.35 4.61
C GLY A 85 -35.29 -11.42 3.84
N ASP A 86 -34.91 -10.98 2.64
CA ASP A 86 -35.72 -10.12 1.78
C ASP A 86 -36.32 -10.98 0.67
N VAL A 87 -37.31 -11.78 1.06
CA VAL A 87 -38.23 -12.42 0.11
C VAL A 87 -38.69 -11.32 -0.82
N ILE A 88 -38.30 -11.38 -2.10
CA ILE A 88 -38.76 -10.53 -3.19
C ILE A 88 -40.21 -10.18 -2.89
N GLY A 89 -40.40 -8.98 -2.35
CA GLY A 89 -41.67 -8.53 -1.85
C GLY A 89 -42.55 -8.31 -3.06
N PHE A 90 -43.24 -9.37 -3.49
CA PHE A 90 -44.51 -9.16 -4.17
C PHE A 90 -45.26 -8.16 -3.30
N PRO A 91 -45.65 -6.98 -3.83
CA PRO A 91 -46.42 -6.04 -3.05
C PRO A 91 -47.68 -6.79 -2.64
N ASN A 92 -47.74 -7.21 -1.38
CA ASN A 92 -48.95 -7.66 -0.74
C ASN A 92 -49.71 -6.38 -0.40
N GLU A 93 -50.04 -5.63 -1.46
CA GLU A 93 -50.99 -4.53 -1.49
C GLU A 93 -52.28 -5.19 -1.06
N LYS A 94 -52.51 -5.17 0.26
CA LYS A 94 -53.73 -5.65 0.88
C LYS A 94 -54.85 -5.05 0.06
N ARG A 95 -55.48 -5.93 -0.71
CA ARG A 95 -56.65 -5.68 -1.55
C ARG A 95 -57.77 -5.29 -0.59
N ARG A 96 -57.70 -4.07 -0.05
CA ARG A 96 -58.65 -3.55 0.92
C ARG A 96 -59.86 -3.12 0.11
N LYS A 97 -60.65 -4.14 -0.23
CA LYS A 97 -62.00 -4.06 -0.77
C LYS A 97 -62.82 -3.24 0.21
N LYS A 98 -62.85 -1.91 0.05
CA LYS A 98 -63.83 -1.05 0.71
C LYS A 98 -65.11 -1.14 -0.10
N ARG A 99 -65.87 -2.22 0.13
CA ARG A 99 -67.33 -2.18 0.01
C ARG A 99 -67.83 -1.43 1.24
N GLY A 100 -68.74 -0.49 1.05
CA GLY A 100 -69.33 0.34 2.11
C GLY A 100 -69.19 1.79 1.75
#